data_AF-A0A3P3EL47-F1
#
_entry.id   AF-A0A3P3EL47-F1
#
_cell.length_a   1.000
_cell.length_b   1.000
_cell.length_c   1.000
_cell.angle_alpha   90.00
_cell.angle_beta   90.00
_cell.angle_gamma   90.00
#
_symmetry.space_group_name_H-M   'P 1'
#
loop_
_entity.id
_entity.type
_entity.pdbx_description
1 polymer ?
#
loop_
_entity_poly.entity_id
_entity_poly.type
_entity_poly.pdbx_seq_one_letter_code
_entity_poly.pdbx_strand_id
1 'polypeptide(L)'
;MEEARRQTQRQLNMVDRQIIRRMTAIIPQLGPQCVGYRRGRGPEPAMFLERYRANLAAITLERQHEIDALTRKLARQDAAIEALRARLPPDLMRA
;
A
#
# COMPACT_ATOMS: atom_id res chain seq x y z
N MET A 1 -20.45 12.61 5.35
CA MET A 1 -20.03 11.58 4.35
C MET A 1 -18.60 11.78 3.87
N GLU A 2 -18.15 13.00 3.56
CA GLU A 2 -16.77 13.25 3.13
C GLU A 2 -15.71 12.92 4.20
N GLU A 3 -16.01 13.14 5.48
CA GLU A 3 -15.08 12.77 6.57
C GLU A 3 -14.86 11.26 6.66
N ALA A 4 -15.91 10.46 6.47
CA ALA A 4 -15.83 9.00 6.42
C ALA A 4 -15.00 8.51 5.21
N ARG A 5 -15.07 9.23 4.09
CA ARG A 5 -14.21 9.03 2.91
C ARG A 5 -12.75 9.34 3.22
N ARG A 6 -12.47 10.50 3.84
CA ARG A 6 -11.12 10.88 4.28
C ARG A 6 -10.55 9.89 5.30
N GLN A 7 -11.37 9.35 6.20
CA GLN A 7 -10.95 8.34 7.16
C GLN A 7 -10.57 7.03 6.46
N THR A 8 -11.38 6.54 5.51
CA THR A 8 -11.08 5.33 4.73
C THR A 8 -9.80 5.51 3.90
N GLN A 9 -9.59 6.70 3.32
CA GLN A 9 -8.34 7.02 2.63
C GLN A 9 -7.13 7.03 3.58
N ARG A 10 -7.27 7.57 4.79
CA ARG A 10 -6.20 7.53 5.80
C ARG A 10 -5.87 6.11 6.22
N GLN A 11 -6.86 5.21 6.27
CA GLN A 11 -6.64 3.79 6.55
C GLN A 11 -5.83 3.13 5.44
N LEU A 12 -6.18 3.36 4.17
CA LEU A 12 -5.37 2.89 3.03
C LEU A 12 -3.92 3.40 3.12
N ASN A 13 -3.73 4.70 3.35
CA ASN A 13 -2.41 5.30 3.51
C ASN A 13 -1.62 4.70 4.69
N MET A 14 -2.31 4.26 5.75
CA MET A 14 -1.68 3.57 6.88
C MET A 14 -1.22 2.17 6.49
N VAL A 15 -2.03 1.42 5.73
CA VAL A 15 -1.65 0.10 5.19
C VAL A 15 -0.43 0.22 4.29
N ASP A 16 -0.41 1.20 3.37
CA ASP A 16 0.73 1.43 2.49
C ASP A 16 2.01 1.74 3.28
N ARG A 17 1.90 2.59 4.31
CA ARG A 17 3.03 2.89 5.21
C ARG A 17 3.51 1.66 5.97
N GLN A 18 2.61 0.75 6.37
CA GLN A 18 3.00 -0.49 7.04
C GLN A 18 3.74 -1.44 6.08
N ILE A 19 3.28 -1.55 4.83
CA ILE A 19 3.96 -2.33 3.78
C ILE A 19 5.38 -1.79 3.56
N ILE A 20 5.51 -0.47 3.35
CA ILE A 20 6.82 0.18 3.16
C ILE A 20 7.71 -0.04 4.38
N ARG A 21 7.21 0.18 5.60
CA ARG A 21 7.99 0.02 6.83
C ARG A 21 8.48 -1.43 7.00
N ARG A 22 7.62 -2.41 6.73
CA ARG A 22 7.98 -3.84 6.83
C ARG A 22 9.01 -4.22 5.77
N MET A 23 8.87 -3.71 4.54
CA MET A 23 9.87 -3.88 3.49
C MET A 23 11.22 -3.30 3.89
N THR A 24 11.26 -2.05 4.39
CA THR A 24 12.49 -1.41 4.84
C THR A 24 13.19 -2.18 5.97
N ALA A 25 12.43 -2.81 6.88
CA ALA A 25 12.99 -3.66 7.94
C ALA A 25 13.61 -4.97 7.42
N ILE A 26 13.17 -5.46 6.26
CA ILE A 26 13.66 -6.71 5.65
C ILE A 26 14.88 -6.44 4.74
N ILE A 27 15.03 -5.25 4.16
CA ILE A 27 16.16 -4.89 3.27
C ILE A 27 17.55 -5.29 3.84
N PRO A 28 17.91 -5.00 5.11
CA PRO A 28 19.21 -5.40 5.65
C PRO A 28 19.41 -6.92 5.73
N GLN A 29 18.32 -7.69 5.83
CA GLN A 29 18.34 -9.17 5.89
C GLN A 29 18.38 -9.81 4.49
N LEU A 30 18.06 -9.04 3.45
CA LEU A 30 18.15 -9.46 2.05
C LEU A 30 19.56 -9.26 1.49
N GLY A 31 20.35 -8.34 2.06
CA GLY A 31 21.74 -8.14 1.70
C GLY A 31 22.60 -9.37 2.01
N PRO A 32 23.79 -9.51 1.40
CA PRO A 32 24.73 -10.55 1.77
C PRO A 32 25.00 -10.52 3.27
N GLN A 33 24.65 -11.60 3.97
CA GLN A 33 25.32 -11.93 5.23
C GLN A 33 26.78 -12.21 4.86
N CYS A 34 27.63 -11.19 4.94
CA CYS A 34 29.08 -11.29 4.77
C CYS A 34 29.69 -12.10 5.93
N VAL A 35 29.36 -13.39 6.03
CA VAL A 35 29.96 -14.33 7.01
C VAL A 35 31.17 -15.07 6.39
N GLY A 36 31.45 -14.85 5.11
CA GLY A 36 32.67 -15.36 4.51
C GLY A 36 32.79 -14.97 3.05
N TYR A 37 33.56 -13.92 2.77
CA TYR A 37 34.04 -13.60 1.44
C TYR A 37 35.07 -14.66 1.01
N ARG A 38 34.64 -15.92 0.84
CA ARG A 38 35.48 -16.99 0.29
C ARG A 38 35.37 -16.95 -1.23
N ARG A 39 36.39 -16.36 -1.85
CA ARG A 39 36.79 -16.55 -3.25
C ARG A 39 35.80 -16.05 -4.30
N GLY A 40 35.81 -14.74 -4.53
CA GLY A 40 35.66 -14.15 -5.88
C GLY A 40 34.28 -14.15 -6.55
N ARG A 41 33.22 -14.69 -5.93
CA ARG A 41 31.86 -14.59 -6.45
C ARG A 41 30.95 -13.96 -5.40
N GLY A 42 30.66 -12.66 -5.56
CA GLY A 42 29.65 -11.97 -4.74
C GLY A 42 28.25 -12.54 -5.02
N PRO A 43 27.26 -12.29 -4.13
CA PRO A 43 25.88 -12.66 -4.42
C PRO A 43 25.44 -12.00 -5.71
N GLU A 44 24.82 -12.76 -6.61
CA GLU A 44 24.30 -12.20 -7.85
C GLU A 44 23.24 -11.13 -7.54
N PRO A 45 23.37 -9.91 -8.09
CA PRO A 45 22.36 -8.87 -7.94
C PRO A 45 20.95 -9.31 -8.32
N ALA A 46 20.83 -10.26 -9.26
CA ALA A 46 19.56 -10.87 -9.67
C ALA A 46 18.87 -11.61 -8.51
N MET A 47 19.61 -12.39 -7.73
CA MET A 47 19.09 -13.14 -6.58
C MET A 47 18.54 -12.21 -5.48
N PHE A 48 19.19 -11.06 -5.27
CA PHE A 48 18.69 -10.03 -4.35
C PHE A 48 17.35 -9.46 -4.82
N LEU A 49 17.24 -9.09 -6.11
CA LEU A 49 16.01 -8.53 -6.67
C LEU A 49 14.86 -9.52 -6.67
N GLU A 50 15.12 -10.80 -6.96
CA GLU A 50 14.11 -11.86 -6.88
C GLU A 50 13.61 -12.03 -5.44
N ARG A 51 14.52 -12.11 -4.47
CA ARG A 51 14.14 -12.21 -3.05
C ARG A 51 13.38 -10.97 -2.59
N TYR A 52 13.78 -9.78 -3.03
CA TYR A 52 13.07 -8.53 -2.76
C TYR A 52 11.63 -8.56 -3.31
N ARG A 53 11.45 -8.94 -4.59
CA ARG A 53 10.13 -9.03 -5.23
C ARG A 53 9.24 -10.08 -4.57
N ALA A 54 9.78 -11.24 -4.22
CA ALA A 54 9.04 -12.28 -3.52
C ALA A 54 8.56 -11.82 -2.13
N ASN A 55 9.40 -11.11 -1.37
CA ASN A 55 9.02 -10.57 -0.07
C ASN A 55 7.97 -9.46 -0.19
N LEU A 56 8.10 -8.57 -1.19
CA LEU A 56 7.08 -7.56 -1.48
C LEU A 56 5.74 -8.23 -1.78
N ALA A 57 5.73 -9.22 -2.68
CA ALA A 57 4.52 -9.93 -3.08
C ALA A 57 3.85 -10.63 -1.88
N ALA A 58 4.64 -11.27 -1.00
CA ALA A 58 4.11 -11.91 0.20
C ALA A 58 3.46 -10.89 1.16
N ILE A 59 4.14 -9.77 1.44
CA ILE A 59 3.63 -8.73 2.34
C ILE A 59 2.38 -8.07 1.75
N THR A 60 2.37 -7.81 0.44
CA THR A 60 1.20 -7.26 -0.25
C THR A 60 0.04 -8.27 -0.22
N LEU A 61 0.29 -9.56 -0.46
CA LEU A 61 -0.75 -10.59 -0.43
C LEU A 61 -1.41 -10.71 0.95
N GLU A 62 -0.62 -10.69 2.03
CA GLU A 62 -1.13 -10.67 3.41
C GLU A 62 -2.09 -9.51 3.66
N ARG A 63 -1.86 -8.35 3.02
CA ARG A 63 -2.66 -7.13 3.17
C ARG A 63 -3.68 -6.91 2.05
N GLN A 64 -3.69 -7.74 1.02
CA GLN A 64 -4.49 -7.53 -0.17
C GLN A 64 -5.99 -7.50 0.15
N HIS A 65 -6.45 -8.41 1.01
CA HIS A 65 -7.85 -8.46 1.43
C HIS A 65 -8.31 -7.17 2.13
N GLU A 66 -7.44 -6.55 2.93
CA GLU A 66 -7.68 -5.28 3.63
C GLU A 66 -7.71 -4.11 2.63
N ILE A 67 -6.74 -4.06 1.70
CA ILE A 67 -6.69 -3.06 0.61
C ILE A 67 -7.95 -3.14 -0.24
N ASP A 68 -8.35 -4.34 -0.66
CA ASP A 68 -9.53 -4.56 -1.51
C ASP A 68 -10.81 -4.14 -0.80
N ALA A 69 -10.94 -4.47 0.49
CA ALA A 69 -12.11 -4.11 1.29
C ALA A 69 -12.23 -2.58 1.45
N LEU A 70 -11.13 -1.90 1.77
CA LEU A 70 -11.10 -0.44 1.93
C LEU A 70 -11.31 0.27 0.58
N THR A 71 -10.75 -0.25 -0.51
CA THR A 71 -10.93 0.29 -1.87
C THR A 71 -12.38 0.20 -2.30
N ARG A 72 -13.03 -0.96 -2.10
CA ARG A 72 -14.47 -1.11 -2.39
C ARG A 72 -15.33 -0.18 -1.52
N LYS A 73 -14.97 0.01 -0.26
CA LYS A 73 -15.66 0.94 0.64
C LYS A 73 -15.52 2.39 0.17
N LEU A 74 -14.33 2.79 -0.27
CA LEU A 74 -14.05 4.12 -0.79
C LEU A 74 -14.89 4.39 -2.04
N ALA A 75 -14.92 3.45 -3.00
CA ALA A 75 -15.72 3.58 -4.21
C ALA A 75 -17.23 3.78 -3.92
N ARG A 76 -17.77 3.06 -2.91
CA ARG A 76 -19.16 3.25 -2.48
C ARG A 76 -19.40 4.62 -1.84
N GLN A 77 -18.43 5.12 -1.08
CA GLN A 77 -18.52 6.45 -0.46
C GLN A 77 -18.44 7.56 -1.51
N ASP A 78 -17.53 7.43 -2.48
CA ASP A 78 -17.39 8.39 -3.57
C ASP A 78 -18.68 8.44 -4.41
N ALA A 79 -19.25 7.29 -4.80
CA ALA A 79 -20.52 7.23 -5.52
C ALA A 79 -21.70 7.86 -4.74
N ALA A 80 -21.76 7.64 -3.41
CA ALA A 80 -22.80 8.25 -2.58
C ALA A 80 -22.64 9.78 -2.46
N ILE A 81 -21.40 10.27 -2.38
CA ILE A 81 -21.11 11.71 -2.37
C ILE A 81 -21.49 12.33 -3.72
N GLU A 82 -21.12 11.70 -4.83
CA GLU A 82 -21.49 12.17 -6.17
C GLU A 82 -23.00 12.20 -6.38
N ALA A 83 -23.71 11.15 -5.98
CA ALA A 83 -25.17 11.10 -6.04
C ALA A 83 -25.82 12.20 -5.19
N LEU A 84 -25.26 12.52 -4.02
CA LEU A 84 -25.75 13.65 -3.22
C LEU A 84 -25.48 14.99 -3.92
N ARG A 85 -24.26 15.21 -4.43
CA ARG A 85 -23.89 16.44 -5.13
C ARG A 85 -24.76 16.69 -6.36
N ALA A 86 -25.09 15.65 -7.12
CA ALA A 86 -25.98 15.73 -8.27
C ALA A 86 -27.43 16.10 -7.91
N ARG A 87 -27.84 15.87 -6.65
CA ARG A 87 -29.19 16.19 -6.15
C ARG A 87 -29.29 17.58 -5.53
N LEU A 88 -28.17 18.22 -5.18
CA LEU A 88 -28.17 19.60 -4.69
C LEU A 88 -28.25 20.60 -5.85
N PRO A 89 -29.14 21.61 -5.81
CA PRO A 89 -29.15 22.66 -6.81
C PRO A 89 -27.87 23.51 -6.72
N PRO A 90 -27.34 24.00 -7.87
CA PRO A 90 -26.05 24.70 -7.93
C PRO A 90 -25.98 25.97 -7.07
N ASP A 91 -27.11 26.56 -6.70
CA ASP A 91 -27.18 27.78 -5.88
C ASP A 91 -26.81 27.56 -4.40
N LEU A 92 -26.88 26.33 -3.90
CA LEU A 92 -26.50 25.97 -2.51
C LEU A 92 -25.01 25.62 -2.37
N MET A 93 -24.25 25.56 -3.47
CA MET A 93 -22.82 25.26 -3.47
C MET A 93 -21.91 26.52 -3.49
N ARG A 94 -22.49 27.74 -3.56
CA ARG A 94 -21.75 29.01 -3.71
C ARG A 94 -21.84 29.99 -2.52
N ALA A 95 -22.52 29.62 -1.43
CA ALA A 95 -22.58 30.42 -0.20
C ALA A 95 -21.64 29.83 0.86
#